data_AF-A0A6L9SAD4-F1
#
_entry.id   AF-A0A6L9SAD4-F1
#
_cell.length_a   1.000
_cell.length_b   1.000
_cell.length_c   1.000
_cell.angle_alpha   90.00
_cell.angle_beta   90.00
_cell.angle_gamma   90.00
#
_symmetry.space_group_name_H-M   'P 1'
#
loop_
_entity.id
_entity.type
_entity.pdbx_description
1 polymer ?
#
loop_
_entity_poly.entity_id
_entity_poly.type
_entity_poly.pdbx_seq_one_letter_code
_entity_poly.pdbx_strand_id
1 'polypeptide(L)'
;MTAQALAPHAPGSGDHRPATPPDIGREMAWLDTFWTAMVGLTHAVALGHASGTSVADLLTAAEQALEAARDAVAGMAGAVEAGTGGGTQPTVAAGVGEMERVIRAAQSYGLDASVLRSAASLADRVVNAGHGDEPITFMVTALAQSAIRPHPQALD
;
A
#
# COMPACT_ATOMS: atom_id res chain seq x y z
N MET A 1 8.25 -53.07 -52.31
CA MET A 1 9.29 -53.00 -51.25
C MET A 1 9.47 -51.53 -50.92
N THR A 2 9.15 -50.97 -49.76
CA THR A 2 8.79 -51.50 -48.44
C THR A 2 8.08 -50.33 -47.73
N ALA A 3 6.98 -50.63 -47.04
CA ALA A 3 6.26 -49.65 -46.22
C ALA A 3 7.10 -49.23 -45.01
N GLN A 4 7.17 -47.93 -44.73
CA GLN A 4 7.59 -47.43 -43.43
C GLN A 4 6.44 -46.63 -42.83
N ALA A 5 5.81 -47.23 -41.82
CA ALA A 5 4.71 -46.65 -41.06
C ALA A 5 5.22 -45.48 -40.21
N LEU A 6 4.61 -44.31 -40.38
CA LEU A 6 4.75 -43.19 -39.46
C LEU A 6 3.84 -43.49 -38.26
N ALA A 7 4.44 -43.86 -37.12
CA ALA A 7 3.72 -43.98 -35.86
C ALA A 7 3.20 -42.60 -35.39
N PRO A 8 2.07 -42.53 -34.68
CA PRO A 8 1.64 -41.29 -34.03
C PRO A 8 2.66 -40.90 -32.96
N HIS A 9 3.20 -39.68 -33.06
CA HIS A 9 3.93 -39.06 -31.96
C HIS A 9 3.00 -38.99 -30.75
N ALA A 10 3.33 -39.77 -29.71
CA ALA A 10 2.74 -39.59 -28.39
C ALA A 10 2.95 -38.14 -27.97
N PRO A 11 1.92 -37.43 -27.45
CA PRO A 11 2.16 -36.16 -26.79
C PRO A 11 3.17 -36.44 -25.68
N GLY A 12 4.28 -35.71 -25.71
CA GLY A 12 5.22 -35.72 -24.62
C GLY A 12 4.43 -35.55 -23.33
N SER A 13 4.74 -36.38 -22.35
CA SER A 13 4.46 -36.08 -20.95
C SER A 13 5.22 -34.79 -20.64
N GLY A 14 4.65 -33.67 -21.10
CA GLY A 14 4.89 -32.38 -20.51
C GLY A 14 4.57 -32.61 -19.05
N ASP A 15 5.63 -32.59 -18.26
CA ASP A 15 5.55 -32.42 -16.83
C ASP A 15 4.52 -31.32 -16.57
N HIS A 16 3.27 -31.72 -16.34
CA HIS A 16 2.22 -30.84 -15.88
C HIS A 16 2.51 -30.68 -14.40
N ARG A 17 3.67 -30.08 -14.12
CA ARG A 17 4.00 -29.58 -12.81
C ARG A 17 2.83 -28.66 -12.52
N PRO A 18 1.99 -28.95 -11.49
CA PRO A 18 0.91 -28.04 -11.16
C PRO A 18 1.55 -26.67 -11.02
N ALA A 19 1.02 -25.69 -11.76
CA ALA A 19 1.45 -24.31 -11.61
C ALA A 19 1.47 -24.06 -10.10
N THR A 20 2.62 -23.67 -9.55
CA THR A 20 2.73 -23.34 -8.14
C THR A 20 1.55 -22.40 -7.86
N PRO A 21 0.67 -22.70 -6.88
CA PRO A 21 -0.46 -21.82 -6.60
C PRO A 21 0.04 -20.37 -6.55
N PRO A 22 -0.73 -19.39 -7.04
CA PRO A 22 -0.40 -17.99 -6.77
C PRO A 22 -0.03 -17.89 -5.30
N ASP A 23 1.10 -17.26 -5.03
CA ASP A 23 1.44 -16.92 -3.66
C ASP A 23 0.34 -15.97 -3.17
N ILE A 24 -0.68 -16.53 -2.49
CA ILE A 24 -1.87 -15.81 -2.05
C ILE A 24 -1.44 -14.60 -1.21
N GLY A 25 -0.34 -14.72 -0.46
CA GLY A 25 0.23 -13.61 0.28
C GLY A 25 0.66 -12.46 -0.63
N ARG A 26 1.41 -12.77 -1.69
CA ARG A 26 1.82 -11.77 -2.70
C ARG A 26 0.64 -11.16 -3.44
N GLU A 27 -0.36 -11.96 -3.80
CA GLU A 27 -1.57 -11.46 -4.48
C GLU A 27 -2.38 -10.53 -3.58
N MET A 28 -2.60 -10.90 -2.31
CA MET A 28 -3.33 -10.06 -1.37
C MET A 28 -2.56 -8.78 -1.02
N ALA A 29 -1.23 -8.82 -0.88
CA ALA A 29 -0.41 -7.63 -0.66
C ALA A 29 -0.50 -6.65 -1.85
N TRP A 30 -0.51 -7.18 -3.08
CA TRP A 30 -0.74 -6.37 -4.28
C TRP A 30 -2.15 -5.76 -4.28
N LEU A 31 -3.20 -6.55 -4.00
CA LEU A 31 -4.58 -6.07 -3.95
C LEU A 31 -4.79 -5.02 -2.85
N ASP A 32 -4.21 -5.22 -1.67
CA ASP A 32 -4.26 -4.27 -0.55
C ASP A 32 -3.64 -2.92 -0.95
N THR A 33 -2.46 -2.96 -1.57
CA THR A 33 -1.79 -1.77 -2.11
C THR A 33 -2.66 -1.08 -3.17
N PHE A 34 -3.18 -1.86 -4.13
CA PHE A 34 -3.97 -1.33 -5.24
C PHE A 34 -5.25 -0.64 -4.75
N TRP A 35 -6.05 -1.31 -3.92
CA TRP A 35 -7.33 -0.76 -3.46
C TRP A 35 -7.14 0.41 -2.51
N THR A 36 -6.15 0.36 -1.62
CA THR A 36 -5.84 1.50 -0.73
C THR A 36 -5.42 2.73 -1.54
N ALA A 37 -4.60 2.56 -2.58
CA ALA A 37 -4.22 3.64 -3.48
C ALA A 37 -5.41 4.19 -4.27
N MET A 38 -6.28 3.32 -4.80
CA MET A 38 -7.47 3.72 -5.56
C MET A 38 -8.47 4.50 -4.70
N VAL A 39 -8.67 4.10 -3.44
CA VAL A 39 -9.50 4.87 -2.49
C VAL A 39 -8.86 6.24 -2.22
N GLY A 40 -7.55 6.32 -1.99
CA GLY A 40 -6.84 7.59 -1.83
C GLY A 40 -6.98 8.51 -3.05
N LEU A 41 -6.84 7.97 -4.25
CA LEU A 41 -6.96 8.73 -5.50
C LEU A 41 -8.38 9.27 -5.70
N THR A 42 -9.41 8.46 -5.51
CA THR A 42 -10.82 8.93 -5.62
C THR A 42 -11.14 10.02 -4.60
N HIS A 43 -10.63 9.91 -3.36
CA HIS A 43 -10.77 10.96 -2.36
C HIS A 43 -10.02 12.25 -2.75
N ALA A 44 -8.81 12.14 -3.31
CA ALA A 44 -8.05 13.30 -3.79
C ALA A 44 -8.77 14.04 -4.94
N VAL A 45 -9.36 13.30 -5.88
CA VAL A 45 -10.17 13.87 -6.97
C VAL A 45 -11.40 14.59 -6.41
N ALA A 46 -12.10 13.99 -5.45
CA ALA A 46 -13.25 14.63 -4.80
C ALA A 46 -12.86 15.93 -4.08
N LEU A 47 -11.73 15.92 -3.36
CA LEU A 47 -11.18 17.10 -2.68
C LEU A 47 -10.83 18.20 -3.67
N GLY A 48 -10.10 17.87 -4.73
CA GLY A 48 -9.72 18.81 -5.77
C GLY A 48 -10.91 19.42 -6.50
N HIS A 49 -11.92 18.60 -6.80
CA HIS A 49 -13.15 19.09 -7.43
C HIS A 49 -13.89 20.07 -6.51
N ALA A 50 -14.01 19.74 -5.21
CA ALA A 50 -14.64 20.61 -4.23
C ALA A 50 -13.87 21.93 -4.01
N SER A 51 -12.55 21.93 -4.19
CA SER A 51 -11.72 23.15 -4.15
C SER A 51 -11.70 23.96 -5.45
N GLY A 52 -12.39 23.52 -6.50
CA GLY A 52 -12.43 24.19 -7.80
C GLY A 52 -11.19 23.98 -8.67
N THR A 53 -10.39 22.95 -8.38
CA THR A 53 -9.22 22.56 -9.19
C THR A 53 -9.68 21.91 -10.50
N SER A 54 -9.02 22.24 -11.61
CA SER A 54 -9.34 21.64 -12.90
C SER A 54 -8.98 20.15 -12.93
N VAL A 55 -9.67 19.37 -13.77
CA VAL A 55 -9.37 17.95 -13.95
C VAL A 55 -7.94 17.74 -14.47
N ALA A 56 -7.44 18.64 -15.33
CA ALA A 56 -6.08 18.55 -15.86
C ALA A 56 -5.03 18.74 -14.75
N ASP A 57 -5.20 19.76 -13.91
CA ASP A 57 -4.28 20.02 -12.79
C ASP A 57 -4.32 18.87 -11.78
N LEU A 58 -5.48 18.27 -11.56
CA LEU A 58 -5.62 17.10 -10.69
C LEU A 58 -4.90 15.87 -11.23
N LEU A 59 -4.98 15.62 -12.53
CA LEU A 59 -4.27 14.50 -13.16
C LEU A 59 -2.76 14.69 -13.05
N THR A 60 -2.25 15.89 -13.34
CA THR A 60 -0.82 16.19 -13.17
C THR A 60 -0.37 16.05 -11.70
N ALA A 61 -1.17 16.54 -10.75
CA ALA A 61 -0.86 16.37 -9.33
C ALA A 61 -0.87 14.89 -8.89
N ALA A 62 -1.82 14.11 -9.41
CA ALA A 62 -1.90 12.67 -9.13
C ALA A 62 -0.69 11.91 -9.71
N GLU A 63 -0.26 12.24 -10.92
CA GLU A 63 0.95 11.66 -11.54
C GLU A 63 2.20 11.98 -10.71
N GLN A 64 2.35 13.23 -10.26
CA GLN A 64 3.46 13.63 -9.39
C GLN A 64 3.44 12.88 -8.05
N ALA A 65 2.26 12.70 -7.45
CA ALA A 65 2.11 11.94 -6.22
C ALA A 65 2.46 10.46 -6.42
N LEU A 66 2.07 9.86 -7.55
CA LEU A 66 2.39 8.46 -7.88
C LEU A 66 3.89 8.26 -8.13
N GLU A 67 4.55 9.22 -8.77
CA GLU A 67 6.00 9.17 -8.96
C GLU A 67 6.74 9.29 -7.61
N ALA A 68 6.34 10.25 -6.76
CA ALA A 68 6.89 10.36 -5.40
C ALA A 68 6.65 9.09 -4.57
N ALA A 69 5.47 8.47 -4.70
CA ALA A 69 5.16 7.20 -4.04
C ALA A 69 6.05 6.06 -4.55
N ARG A 70 6.35 6.00 -5.85
CA ARG A 70 7.28 5.03 -6.42
C ARG A 70 8.67 5.16 -5.83
N ASP A 71 9.19 6.38 -5.76
CA ASP A 71 10.50 6.65 -5.16
C ASP A 71 10.51 6.27 -3.67
N ALA A 72 9.43 6.57 -2.95
CA ALA A 72 9.29 6.20 -1.55
C ALA A 72 9.25 4.67 -1.35
N VAL A 73 8.55 3.92 -2.21
CA VAL A 73 8.51 2.45 -2.18
C VAL A 73 9.88 1.85 -2.45
N ALA A 74 10.63 2.39 -3.41
CA ALA A 74 12.00 1.94 -3.70
C ALA A 74 12.92 2.14 -2.48
N GLY A 75 12.79 3.29 -1.80
CA GLY A 75 13.50 3.55 -0.53
C GLY A 75 13.06 2.63 0.61
N MET A 76 11.78 2.28 0.67
CA MET A 76 11.20 1.41 1.70
C MET A 76 11.70 -0.03 1.57
N ALA A 77 11.78 -0.59 0.35
CA ALA A 77 12.34 -1.92 0.13
C ALA A 77 13.78 -2.02 0.67
N GLY A 78 14.62 -1.03 0.35
CA GLY A 78 15.98 -0.96 0.89
C GLY A 78 16.04 -0.81 2.41
N ALA A 79 15.17 0.02 3.01
CA ALA A 79 15.12 0.21 4.45
C ALA A 79 14.63 -1.02 5.23
N VAL A 80 13.64 -1.74 4.68
CA VAL A 80 13.09 -2.97 5.26
C VAL A 80 14.10 -4.11 5.16
N GLU A 81 14.79 -4.27 4.03
CA GLU A 81 15.82 -5.30 3.83
C GLU A 81 17.10 -5.04 4.63
N ALA A 82 17.52 -3.77 4.76
CA ALA A 82 18.72 -3.40 5.51
C ALA A 82 18.51 -3.34 7.03
N GLY A 83 17.26 -3.35 7.52
CA GLY A 83 16.93 -3.19 8.93
C GLY A 83 17.30 -1.81 9.51
N THR A 84 17.69 -0.86 8.65
CA THR A 84 18.10 0.50 9.04
C THR A 84 17.37 1.50 8.15
N GLY A 85 16.43 2.24 8.73
CA GLY A 85 15.72 3.33 8.06
C GLY A 85 16.63 4.53 7.82
N GLY A 86 17.28 4.56 6.66
CA GLY A 86 18.13 5.67 6.24
C GLY A 86 17.34 6.87 5.73
N GLY A 87 17.16 7.89 6.58
CA GLY A 87 17.26 9.34 6.32
C GLY A 87 16.43 10.07 5.26
N THR A 88 15.82 9.43 4.27
CA THR A 88 15.06 10.13 3.20
C THR A 88 13.56 10.11 3.39
N GLN A 89 13.05 9.26 4.28
CA GLN A 89 11.62 9.16 4.57
C GLN A 89 11.22 10.19 5.63
N PRO A 90 10.01 10.76 5.56
CA PRO A 90 9.49 11.60 6.61
C PRO A 90 9.37 10.80 7.91
N THR A 91 9.44 11.51 9.05
CA THR A 91 9.17 10.89 10.35
C THR A 91 7.68 10.55 10.48
N VAL A 92 7.34 9.63 11.38
CA VAL A 92 5.93 9.29 11.65
C VAL A 92 5.16 10.53 12.10
N ALA A 93 5.74 11.36 12.97
CA ALA A 93 5.11 12.59 13.44
C ALA A 93 4.86 13.60 12.31
N ALA A 94 5.79 13.73 11.36
CA ALA A 94 5.58 14.57 10.17
C ALA A 94 4.42 14.05 9.32
N GLY A 95 4.35 12.74 9.09
CA GLY A 95 3.26 12.11 8.36
C GLY A 95 1.88 12.32 9.01
N VAL A 96 1.79 12.27 10.35
CA VAL A 96 0.57 12.64 11.08
C VAL A 96 0.13 14.07 10.74
N GLY A 97 1.05 15.03 10.85
CA GLY A 97 0.74 16.44 10.57
C GLY A 97 0.25 16.68 9.14
N GLU A 98 0.81 15.97 8.16
CA GLU A 98 0.36 16.00 6.76
C GLU A 98 -1.04 15.40 6.60
N MET A 99 -1.30 14.23 7.17
CA MET A 99 -2.62 13.59 7.12
C MET A 99 -3.69 14.48 7.77
N GLU A 100 -3.41 15.06 8.94
CA GLU A 100 -4.32 15.99 9.59
C GLU A 100 -4.64 17.22 8.75
N ARG A 101 -3.65 17.75 8.02
CA ARG A 101 -3.84 18.89 7.12
C ARG A 101 -4.84 18.55 6.02
N VAL A 102 -4.72 17.37 5.42
CA VAL A 102 -5.64 16.88 4.39
C VAL A 102 -7.03 16.62 4.99
N ILE A 103 -7.11 16.01 6.18
CA ILE A 103 -8.38 15.75 6.89
C ILE A 103 -9.14 17.06 7.12
N ARG A 104 -8.46 18.10 7.66
CA ARG A 104 -9.09 19.41 7.90
C ARG A 104 -9.58 20.05 6.59
N ALA A 105 -8.79 19.96 5.52
CA ALA A 105 -9.19 20.46 4.21
C ALA A 105 -10.44 19.75 3.68
N ALA A 106 -10.45 18.41 3.68
CA ALA A 106 -11.59 17.61 3.23
C ALA A 106 -12.87 17.92 4.03
N GLN A 107 -12.76 18.01 5.36
CA GLN A 107 -13.89 18.35 6.23
C GLN A 107 -14.43 19.76 5.97
N SER A 108 -13.56 20.73 5.64
CA SER A 108 -13.99 22.08 5.29
C SER A 108 -14.86 22.14 4.03
N TYR A 109 -14.72 21.15 3.15
CA TYR A 109 -15.56 20.95 1.96
C TYR A 109 -16.73 19.97 2.18
N GLY A 110 -16.94 19.49 3.42
CA GLY A 110 -18.00 18.54 3.75
C GLY A 110 -17.75 17.10 3.25
N LEU A 111 -16.50 16.76 2.92
CA LEU A 111 -16.14 15.42 2.45
C LEU A 111 -15.87 14.46 3.62
N ASP A 112 -16.19 13.18 3.41
CA ASP A 112 -15.76 12.13 4.34
C ASP A 112 -14.25 11.91 4.26
N ALA A 113 -13.60 11.93 5.41
CA ALA A 113 -12.16 11.67 5.56
C ALA A 113 -11.87 10.43 6.44
N SER A 114 -12.82 9.50 6.58
CA SER A 114 -12.74 8.38 7.54
C SER A 114 -11.54 7.45 7.31
N VAL A 115 -11.22 7.18 6.05
CA VAL A 115 -10.06 6.34 5.68
C VAL A 115 -8.76 7.01 6.14
N LEU A 116 -8.58 8.29 5.81
CA LEU A 116 -7.37 9.02 6.18
C LEU A 116 -7.28 9.25 7.70
N ARG A 117 -8.42 9.46 8.39
CA ARG A 117 -8.46 9.49 9.87
C ARG A 117 -8.02 8.17 10.48
N SER A 118 -8.37 7.04 9.86
CA SER A 118 -7.97 5.71 10.35
C SER A 118 -6.45 5.51 10.20
N ALA A 119 -5.88 5.94 9.07
CA ALA A 119 -4.43 5.95 8.86
C ALA A 119 -3.70 6.89 9.86
N ALA A 120 -4.20 8.11 10.06
CA ALA A 120 -3.66 9.06 11.05
C ALA A 120 -3.71 8.47 12.47
N SER A 121 -4.82 7.84 12.85
CA SER A 121 -4.98 7.20 14.17
C SER A 121 -3.99 6.05 14.39
N LEU A 122 -3.59 5.33 13.33
CA LEU A 122 -2.54 4.30 13.43
C LEU A 122 -1.18 4.95 13.68
N ALA A 123 -0.84 5.99 12.93
CA ALA A 123 0.41 6.73 13.10
C ALA A 123 0.49 7.42 14.48
N ASP A 124 -0.61 7.99 14.97
CA ASP A 124 -0.70 8.57 16.31
C ASP A 124 -0.39 7.55 17.42
N ARG A 125 -0.81 6.30 17.27
CA ARG A 125 -0.44 5.24 18.24
C ARG A 125 1.06 4.99 18.27
N VAL A 126 1.72 5.08 17.12
CA VAL A 126 3.18 4.94 17.00
C VAL A 126 3.89 6.14 17.64
N VAL A 127 3.41 7.37 17.38
CA VAL A 127 3.92 8.58 18.03
C VAL A 127 3.77 8.50 19.55
N ASN A 128 2.58 8.14 20.04
CA ASN A 128 2.30 8.00 21.47
C ASN A 128 3.09 6.87 22.16
N ALA A 129 3.59 5.90 21.39
CA ALA A 129 4.50 4.86 21.89
C ALA A 129 5.97 5.33 21.96
N GLY A 130 6.28 6.58 21.60
CA GLY A 130 7.63 7.15 21.64
C GLY A 130 8.41 7.02 20.34
N HIS A 131 7.75 6.61 19.24
CA HIS A 131 8.39 6.37 17.93
C HIS A 131 8.04 7.46 16.90
N GLY A 132 7.80 8.69 17.36
CA GLY A 132 7.43 9.80 16.47
C GLY A 132 8.54 10.26 15.53
N ASP A 133 9.80 10.14 15.96
CA ASP A 133 10.98 10.53 15.20
C ASP A 133 11.51 9.40 14.28
N GLU A 134 10.94 8.20 14.40
CA GLU A 134 11.25 7.09 13.51
C GLU A 134 10.74 7.41 12.08
N PRO A 135 11.38 6.86 11.03
CA PRO A 135 10.87 7.01 9.67
C PRO A 135 9.50 6.35 9.54
N ILE A 136 8.67 6.84 8.61
CA ILE A 136 7.31 6.33 8.37
C ILE A 136 7.27 4.81 8.11
N THR A 137 8.37 4.22 7.62
CA THR A 137 8.53 2.78 7.42
C THR A 137 8.45 1.96 8.73
N PHE A 138 8.70 2.58 9.88
CA PHE A 138 8.52 1.96 11.19
C PHE A 138 7.06 1.53 11.45
N MET A 139 6.09 2.11 10.74
CA MET A 139 4.70 1.65 10.79
C MET A 139 4.53 0.19 10.35
N VAL A 140 5.41 -0.35 9.51
CA VAL A 140 5.42 -1.79 9.15
C VAL A 140 5.65 -2.64 10.40
N THR A 141 6.62 -2.26 11.23
CA THR A 141 6.90 -2.92 12.51
C THR A 141 5.71 -2.81 13.45
N ALA A 142 5.10 -1.63 13.56
CA ALA A 142 3.92 -1.43 14.41
C ALA A 142 2.73 -2.32 13.97
N LEU A 143 2.49 -2.42 12.65
CA LEU A 143 1.44 -3.27 12.07
C LEU A 143 1.69 -4.76 12.32
N ALA A 144 2.94 -5.21 12.15
CA ALA A 144 3.33 -6.59 12.44
C ALA A 144 3.14 -6.94 13.93
N GLN A 145 3.46 -6.02 14.84
CA GLN A 145 3.26 -6.21 16.29
C GLN A 145 1.78 -6.31 16.67
N SER A 146 0.89 -5.57 15.99
CA SER A 146 -0.56 -5.72 16.19
C SER A 146 -1.10 -7.07 15.72
N ALA A 147 -0.52 -7.68 14.68
CA ALA A 147 -0.88 -9.03 14.25
C ALA A 147 -0.43 -10.12 15.24
N ILE A 148 0.62 -9.85 16.03
CA ILE A 148 1.18 -10.79 17.02
C ILE A 148 0.38 -10.79 18.33
N ARG A 149 -0.33 -9.71 18.69
CA ARG A 149 -1.24 -9.74 19.85
C ARG A 149 -2.52 -10.51 19.47
N PRO A 150 -2.84 -11.64 20.11
CA PRO A 150 -4.10 -12.33 19.84
C PRO A 150 -5.27 -11.40 20.17
N HIS A 151 -6.27 -11.35 19.27
CA HIS A 151 -7.56 -10.74 19.56
C HIS A 151 -8.09 -11.31 20.89
N PRO A 152 -8.54 -10.48 21.85
CA PRO A 152 -9.24 -11.00 23.00
C PRO A 152 -10.46 -11.74 22.47
N GLN A 153 -10.51 -13.06 22.72
CA GLN A 153 -11.70 -13.84 22.41
C GLN A 153 -12.88 -13.15 23.09
N ALA A 154 -13.90 -12.81 22.31
CA ALA A 154 -15.19 -12.42 22.87
C ALA A 154 -15.60 -13.57 23.80
N LEU A 155 -15.71 -13.25 25.09
CA LEU A 155 -16.34 -14.15 26.04
C LEU A 155 -17.84 -14.12 25.68
N ASP A 156 -18.30 -15.23 25.11
CA ASP A 156 -19.72 -15.54 24.93
C ASP A 156 -20.46 -15.57 26.29
#